data_AF-A0A814UW68-F1
#
_entry.id   AF-A0A814UW68-F1
#
_cell.length_a   1.000
_cell.length_b   1.000
_cell.length_c   1.000
_cell.angle_alpha   90.00
_cell.angle_beta   90.00
_cell.angle_gamma   90.00
#
_symmetry.space_group_name_H-M   'P 1'
#
loop_
_entity.id
_entity.type
_entity.pdbx_description
1 polymer ?
#
loop_
_entity_poly.entity_id
_entity_poly.type
_entity_poly.pdbx_seq_one_letter_code
_entity_poly.pdbx_strand_id
1 'polypeptide(L)'
;MFARNYNGAVQFSVTPSNSYSVVLRRVMEFVDYDDNENINEKTIFSYWLNTSDKYTMSYKESTSVFQILINEINGTLQIEVVYEGTKMRDTKFSKLYVTPTSYFLNIELQTTKLNSSKSRFAFELLIMGFNMNRPRISTLRYMDDQYTPGTSIFSYNDYYCPK
;
A
#
# COMPACT_ATOMS: atom_id res chain seq x y z
N MET A 1 15.72 24.83 -9.38
CA MET A 1 14.55 24.52 -10.23
C MET A 1 14.73 23.10 -10.75
N PHE A 2 13.87 22.16 -10.35
CA PHE A 2 13.91 20.79 -10.88
C PHE A 2 13.41 20.78 -12.34
N ALA A 3 13.95 19.87 -13.16
CA ALA A 3 13.58 19.77 -14.58
C ALA A 3 12.10 19.40 -14.74
N ARG A 4 11.43 19.97 -15.75
CA ARG A 4 10.02 19.65 -16.08
C ARG A 4 9.83 18.24 -16.68
N ASN A 5 10.92 17.55 -16.99
CA ASN A 5 10.94 16.18 -17.47
C ASN A 5 11.81 15.34 -16.54
N TYR A 6 11.20 14.36 -15.88
CA TYR A 6 11.86 13.44 -14.96
C TYR A 6 12.20 12.09 -15.60
N ASN A 7 11.99 11.93 -16.92
CA ASN A 7 12.39 10.71 -17.62
C ASN A 7 13.89 10.51 -17.49
N GLY A 8 14.29 9.35 -16.95
CA GLY A 8 15.67 9.03 -16.69
C GLY A 8 16.28 9.74 -15.48
N ALA A 9 15.48 10.38 -14.60
CA ALA A 9 15.98 10.93 -13.34
C ALA A 9 16.38 9.83 -12.33
N VAL A 10 15.74 8.66 -12.41
CA VAL A 10 16.14 7.45 -11.70
C VAL A 10 16.50 6.40 -12.74
N GLN A 11 17.73 5.87 -12.63
CA GLN A 11 18.25 4.84 -13.52
C GLN A 11 18.97 3.78 -12.70
N PHE A 12 18.82 2.53 -13.08
CA PHE A 12 19.64 1.45 -12.55
C PHE A 12 20.96 1.41 -13.31
N SER A 13 22.08 1.27 -12.60
CA SER A 13 23.39 1.05 -13.22
C SER A 13 23.50 -0.31 -13.93
N VAL A 14 22.64 -1.25 -13.54
CA VAL A 14 22.50 -2.58 -14.14
C VAL A 14 21.01 -2.82 -14.39
N THR A 15 20.64 -3.27 -15.60
CA THR A 15 19.24 -3.56 -15.94
C THR A 15 18.67 -4.65 -15.01
N PRO A 16 17.62 -4.36 -14.23
CA PRO A 16 17.06 -5.34 -13.31
C PRO A 16 16.31 -6.43 -14.08
N SER A 17 16.35 -7.67 -13.57
CA SER A 17 15.54 -8.77 -14.09
C SER A 17 14.04 -8.58 -13.84
N ASN A 18 13.69 -7.83 -12.78
CA ASN A 18 12.33 -7.42 -12.47
C ASN A 18 12.33 -6.05 -11.74
N SER A 19 11.38 -5.18 -12.06
CA SER A 19 11.17 -3.85 -11.48
C SER A 19 9.70 -3.49 -11.61
N TYR A 20 9.09 -3.11 -10.50
CA TYR A 20 7.74 -2.60 -10.49
C TYR A 20 7.72 -1.41 -9.55
N SER A 21 6.64 -0.63 -9.62
CA SER A 21 6.39 0.45 -8.69
C SER A 21 5.05 0.23 -8.04
N VAL A 22 5.00 0.40 -6.72
CA VAL A 22 3.76 0.44 -5.96
C VAL A 22 3.53 1.89 -5.57
N VAL A 23 2.37 2.43 -5.94
CA VAL A 23 2.01 3.82 -5.69
C VAL A 23 0.76 3.84 -4.84
N LEU A 24 0.88 4.38 -3.63
CA LEU A 24 -0.27 4.71 -2.80
C LEU A 24 -0.84 6.05 -3.27
N ARG A 25 -2.04 6.02 -3.85
CA ARG A 25 -2.59 7.15 -4.63
C ARG A 25 -3.56 8.02 -3.84
N ARG A 26 -4.47 7.39 -3.10
CA ARG A 26 -5.49 8.08 -2.31
C ARG A 26 -5.93 7.25 -1.11
N VAL A 27 -6.40 7.95 -0.09
CA VAL A 27 -7.21 7.39 0.99
C VAL A 27 -8.67 7.53 0.58
N MET A 28 -9.45 6.48 0.76
CA MET A 28 -10.89 6.48 0.52
C MET A 28 -11.61 6.30 1.85
N GLU A 29 -12.70 7.03 2.03
CA GLU A 29 -13.63 6.85 3.14
C GLU A 29 -14.99 6.48 2.57
N PHE A 30 -15.63 5.48 3.16
CA PHE A 30 -17.00 5.10 2.84
C PHE A 30 -17.82 4.99 4.12
N VAL A 31 -19.11 5.31 4.04
CA VAL A 31 -20.00 5.21 5.20
C VAL A 31 -20.79 3.92 5.11
N ASP A 32 -20.55 3.04 6.08
CA ASP A 32 -21.15 1.72 6.15
C ASP A 32 -22.35 1.74 7.09
N TYR A 33 -23.53 2.03 6.56
CA TYR A 33 -24.73 2.17 7.39
C TYR A 33 -25.30 0.82 7.87
N ASP A 34 -25.02 -0.28 7.18
CA ASP A 34 -25.73 -1.55 7.35
C ASP A 34 -24.78 -2.76 7.56
N ASP A 35 -23.50 -2.53 7.85
CA ASP A 35 -22.44 -3.56 7.83
C ASP A 35 -22.46 -4.37 6.51
N ASN A 36 -22.80 -3.69 5.42
CA ASN A 36 -22.92 -4.31 4.11
C ASN A 36 -21.57 -4.19 3.41
N GLU A 37 -20.92 -5.33 3.18
CA GLU A 37 -19.61 -5.43 2.53
C GLU A 37 -19.58 -4.78 1.13
N ASN A 38 -20.74 -4.55 0.52
CA ASN A 38 -20.86 -3.89 -0.78
C ASN A 38 -20.75 -2.37 -0.66
N ILE A 39 -19.56 -1.85 -0.97
CA ILE A 39 -19.30 -0.42 -1.13
C ILE A 39 -20.15 0.12 -2.30
N ASN A 40 -21.10 1.00 -2.01
CA ASN A 40 -21.86 1.71 -3.03
C ASN A 40 -21.10 2.99 -3.42
N GLU A 41 -20.84 3.22 -4.71
CA GLU A 41 -19.98 4.32 -5.19
C GLU A 41 -20.43 5.72 -4.69
N LYS A 42 -21.72 5.90 -4.42
CA LYS A 42 -22.30 7.17 -3.97
C LYS A 42 -21.89 7.60 -2.56
N THR A 43 -21.31 6.72 -1.75
CA THR A 43 -20.88 7.03 -0.38
C THR A 43 -19.36 7.10 -0.23
N ILE A 44 -18.61 7.10 -1.34
CA ILE A 44 -17.15 7.13 -1.33
C ILE A 44 -16.64 8.57 -1.39
N PHE A 45 -15.97 8.99 -0.32
CA PHE A 45 -15.15 10.20 -0.26
C PHE A 45 -13.70 9.85 -0.59
N SER A 46 -13.03 10.62 -1.45
CA SER A 46 -11.67 10.35 -1.91
C SER A 46 -10.72 11.49 -1.56
N TYR A 47 -9.64 11.15 -0.85
CA TYR A 47 -8.60 12.07 -0.41
C TYR A 47 -7.30 11.76 -1.15
N TRP A 48 -6.98 12.58 -2.14
CA TRP A 48 -5.80 12.42 -2.97
C TRP A 48 -4.54 12.72 -2.17
N LEU A 49 -3.58 11.80 -2.17
CA LEU A 49 -2.31 12.02 -1.52
C LEU A 49 -1.44 12.88 -2.43
N ASN A 50 -1.42 14.20 -2.16
CA ASN A 50 -0.45 15.07 -2.81
C ASN A 50 0.89 14.99 -2.07
N THR A 51 1.82 14.20 -2.60
CA THR A 51 3.15 14.01 -2.02
C THR A 51 4.09 15.19 -2.23
N SER A 52 3.70 16.20 -3.02
CA SER A 52 4.59 17.33 -3.34
C SER A 52 4.82 18.29 -2.18
N ASP A 53 3.93 18.35 -1.18
CA ASP A 53 3.88 19.53 -0.32
C ASP A 53 4.12 19.29 1.17
N LYS A 54 3.86 18.09 1.73
CA LYS A 54 3.91 17.90 3.20
C LYS A 54 4.18 16.46 3.61
N TYR A 55 5.44 16.03 3.49
CA TYR A 55 5.88 14.82 4.18
C TYR A 55 7.10 15.07 5.06
N THR A 56 7.15 14.38 6.20
CA THR A 56 8.38 14.21 6.98
C THR A 56 8.89 12.81 6.75
N MET A 57 10.21 12.68 6.68
CA MET A 57 10.88 11.38 6.56
C MET A 57 11.87 11.26 7.71
N SER A 58 11.82 10.13 8.41
CA SER A 58 12.84 9.74 9.37
C SER A 58 13.39 8.37 9.01
N TYR A 59 14.66 8.16 9.34
CA TYR A 59 15.37 6.92 9.06
C TYR A 59 16.07 6.45 10.32
N LYS A 60 15.88 5.17 10.65
CA LYS A 60 16.58 4.49 11.74
C LYS A 60 16.85 3.05 11.34
N GLU A 61 18.12 2.69 11.19
CA GLU A 61 18.57 1.32 10.93
C GLU A 61 17.89 0.70 9.69
N SER A 62 17.05 -0.32 9.87
CA SER A 62 16.32 -1.03 8.82
C SER A 62 14.95 -0.41 8.49
N THR A 63 14.60 0.71 9.12
CA THR A 63 13.25 1.30 9.05
C THR A 63 13.27 2.73 8.53
N SER A 64 12.38 3.00 7.58
CA SER A 64 12.06 4.36 7.11
C SER A 64 10.60 4.69 7.40
N VAL A 65 10.34 5.86 7.98
CA VAL A 65 8.99 6.31 8.29
C VAL A 65 8.69 7.57 7.49
N PHE A 66 7.56 7.55 6.77
CA PHE A 66 7.01 8.68 6.05
C PHE A 66 5.71 9.11 6.74
N GLN A 67 5.55 10.40 7.02
CA GLN A 67 4.28 10.92 7.51
C GLN A 67 3.74 11.92 6.49
N ILE A 68 2.48 11.75 6.08
CA ILE A 68 1.80 12.57 5.08
C ILE A 68 0.57 13.19 5.73
N LEU A 69 0.45 14.53 5.66
CA LEU A 69 -0.70 15.24 6.18
C LEU A 69 -1.86 15.24 5.15
N ILE A 70 -3.06 14.84 5.59
CA ILE A 70 -4.30 14.86 4.81
C ILE A 70 -5.25 15.90 5.43
N ASN A 71 -5.23 17.11 4.88
CA ASN A 71 -5.91 18.26 5.50
C ASN A 71 -7.43 18.11 5.51
N GLU A 72 -7.99 17.45 4.50
CA GLU A 72 -9.43 17.26 4.29
C GLU A 72 -10.10 16.56 5.47
N ILE A 73 -9.38 15.63 6.09
CA ILE A 73 -9.81 14.82 7.24
C ILE A 73 -9.06 15.17 8.53
N ASN A 74 -8.28 16.26 8.54
CA ASN A 74 -7.40 16.59 9.68
C ASN A 74 -6.64 15.35 10.19
N GLY A 75 -6.07 14.60 9.24
CA GLY A 75 -5.49 13.29 9.49
C GLY A 75 -4.03 13.22 9.07
N THR A 76 -3.31 12.29 9.67
CA THR A 76 -1.93 11.96 9.34
C THR A 76 -1.87 10.50 8.90
N LEU A 77 -1.30 10.27 7.72
CA LEU A 77 -1.00 8.95 7.21
C LEU A 77 0.48 8.66 7.47
N GLN A 78 0.75 7.62 8.26
CA GLN A 78 2.09 7.13 8.52
C GLN A 78 2.34 5.87 7.70
N ILE A 79 3.44 5.86 6.96
CA ILE A 79 3.90 4.73 6.16
C ILE A 79 5.27 4.33 6.70
N GLU A 80 5.35 3.14 7.29
CA GLU A 80 6.59 2.55 7.78
C GLU A 80 7.06 1.47 6.80
N VAL A 81 8.27 1.63 6.28
CA VAL A 81 8.93 0.65 5.42
C VAL A 81 10.03 -0.01 6.23
N VAL A 82 9.92 -1.32 6.42
CA VAL A 82 10.88 -2.11 7.21
C VAL A 82 11.58 -3.14 6.32
N TYR A 83 12.91 -3.20 6.41
CA TYR A 83 13.74 -4.19 5.75
C TYR A 83 14.50 -5.05 6.75
N GLU A 84 13.98 -6.25 7.04
CA GLU A 84 14.58 -7.12 8.06
C GLU A 84 15.88 -7.82 7.61
N GLY A 85 16.12 -7.95 6.30
CA GLY A 85 17.33 -8.59 5.73
C GLY A 85 17.55 -10.06 6.10
N THR A 86 16.66 -10.66 6.90
CA THR A 86 16.77 -12.00 7.45
C THR A 86 15.43 -12.73 7.39
N LYS A 87 15.46 -14.06 7.55
CA LYS A 87 14.24 -14.88 7.64
C LYS A 87 13.68 -14.79 9.05
N MET A 88 12.50 -14.22 9.21
CA MET A 88 11.83 -14.14 10.50
C MET A 88 10.31 -14.07 10.35
N ARG A 89 9.59 -14.36 11.42
CA ARG A 89 8.16 -14.02 11.50
C ARG A 89 8.04 -12.69 12.22
N ASP A 90 7.28 -11.77 11.64
CA ASP A 90 6.99 -10.52 12.34
C ASP A 90 6.28 -10.83 13.67
N THR A 91 6.69 -10.13 14.72
CA THR A 91 6.15 -10.31 16.07
C THR A 91 5.11 -9.26 16.42
N LYS A 92 5.04 -8.15 15.67
CA LYS A 92 4.14 -7.04 15.99
C LYS A 92 2.78 -7.14 15.30
N PHE A 93 2.75 -7.47 14.01
CA PHE A 93 1.53 -7.45 13.21
C PHE A 93 1.45 -8.66 12.27
N SER A 94 0.29 -9.32 12.24
CA SER A 94 -0.04 -10.34 11.24
C SER A 94 0.89 -11.57 11.12
N LYS A 95 1.87 -11.78 12.00
CA LYS A 95 2.78 -12.96 12.02
C LYS A 95 3.36 -13.36 10.65
N LEU A 96 3.47 -12.39 9.76
CA LEU A 96 3.83 -12.62 8.36
C LEU A 96 5.23 -13.21 8.29
N TYR A 97 5.40 -14.20 7.41
CA TYR A 97 6.72 -14.76 7.17
C TYR A 97 7.51 -13.85 6.22
N VAL A 98 8.58 -13.25 6.74
CA VAL A 98 9.44 -12.32 6.00
C VAL A 98 10.68 -13.06 5.52
N THR A 99 11.10 -12.78 4.29
CA THR A 99 12.34 -13.30 3.70
C THR A 99 13.34 -12.15 3.46
N PRO A 100 14.64 -12.45 3.27
CA PRO A 100 15.67 -11.43 3.05
C PRO A 100 15.47 -10.54 1.80
N THR A 101 14.55 -10.91 0.91
CA THR A 101 14.22 -10.18 -0.32
C THR A 101 12.92 -9.39 -0.21
N SER A 102 12.26 -9.42 0.94
CA SER A 102 10.97 -8.79 1.17
C SER A 102 11.12 -7.53 2.02
N TYR A 103 10.23 -6.57 1.76
CA TYR A 103 10.02 -5.41 2.61
C TYR A 103 8.64 -5.50 3.23
N PHE A 104 8.52 -5.05 4.46
CA PHE A 104 7.23 -4.88 5.12
C PHE A 104 6.78 -3.43 5.01
N LEU A 105 5.49 -3.23 4.76
CA LEU A 105 4.86 -1.93 4.68
C LEU A 105 3.75 -1.86 5.73
N ASN A 106 3.92 -1.03 6.75
CA ASN A 106 2.85 -0.68 7.67
C ASN A 106 2.22 0.64 7.22
N ILE A 107 0.90 0.70 7.17
CA ILE A 107 0.17 1.91 6.80
C ILE A 107 -0.84 2.19 7.91
N GLU A 108 -0.64 3.30 8.62
CA GLU A 108 -1.50 3.73 9.71
C GLU A 108 -2.12 5.08 9.37
N LEU A 109 -3.46 5.18 9.45
CA LEU A 109 -4.18 6.43 9.30
C LEU A 109 -4.71 6.88 10.66
N GLN A 110 -4.29 8.06 11.10
CA GLN A 110 -4.83 8.74 12.27
C GLN A 110 -5.68 9.92 11.79
N THR A 111 -6.95 9.97 12.15
CA THR A 111 -7.86 11.05 11.75
C THR A 111 -8.78 11.45 12.90
N THR A 112 -9.12 12.73 12.95
CA THR A 112 -10.05 13.29 13.95
C THR A 112 -11.35 13.80 13.32
N LYS A 113 -11.41 13.90 11.99
CA LYS A 113 -12.58 14.36 11.26
C LYS A 113 -13.11 13.23 10.39
N LEU A 114 -14.30 12.76 10.74
CA LEU A 114 -15.03 11.72 10.04
C LEU A 114 -16.28 12.33 9.40
N ASN A 115 -16.70 11.83 8.24
CA ASN A 115 -17.99 12.21 7.66
C ASN A 115 -19.18 11.57 8.42
N SER A 116 -18.95 10.48 9.15
CA SER A 116 -19.96 9.76 9.92
C SER A 116 -19.32 8.98 11.07
N SER A 117 -20.10 8.65 12.11
CA SER A 117 -19.69 7.67 13.12
C SER A 117 -19.54 6.24 12.56
N LYS A 118 -20.08 6.01 11.36
CA LYS A 118 -19.99 4.75 10.61
C LYS A 118 -18.96 4.77 9.48
N SER A 119 -18.02 5.70 9.52
CA SER A 119 -16.97 5.82 8.50
C SER A 119 -15.99 4.64 8.56
N ARG A 120 -15.67 4.10 7.40
CA ARG A 120 -14.64 3.08 7.15
C ARG A 120 -13.63 3.64 6.15
N PHE A 121 -12.37 3.22 6.26
CA PHE A 121 -11.31 3.70 5.39
C PHE A 121 -10.68 2.57 4.59
N ALA A 122 -10.27 2.90 3.37
CA ALA A 122 -9.52 2.03 2.48
C ALA A 122 -8.41 2.81 1.76
N PHE A 123 -7.45 2.09 1.20
CA PHE A 123 -6.31 2.65 0.49
C PHE A 123 -6.35 2.22 -0.97
N GLU A 124 -6.15 3.16 -1.90
CA GLU A 124 -5.95 2.83 -3.30
C GLU A 124 -4.45 2.64 -3.58
N LEU A 125 -4.08 1.39 -3.89
CA LEU A 125 -2.74 1.01 -4.33
C LEU A 125 -2.74 0.75 -5.84
N LEU A 126 -1.84 1.41 -6.56
CA LEU A 126 -1.55 1.11 -7.96
C LEU A 126 -0.24 0.33 -8.07
N ILE A 127 -0.27 -0.79 -8.76
CA ILE A 127 0.92 -1.59 -9.06
C ILE A 127 1.23 -1.42 -10.54
N MET A 128 2.36 -0.78 -10.85
CA MET A 128 2.88 -0.60 -12.19
C MET A 128 3.99 -1.62 -12.41
N GLY A 129 3.71 -2.65 -13.21
CA GLY A 129 4.69 -3.65 -13.61
C GLY A 129 4.86 -3.68 -15.13
N PHE A 130 5.74 -4.55 -15.61
CA PHE A 130 6.01 -4.67 -17.05
C PHE A 130 5.00 -5.53 -17.81
N ASN A 131 4.17 -6.31 -17.09
CA ASN A 131 3.19 -7.17 -17.72
C ASN A 131 1.91 -6.37 -18.01
N MET A 132 1.38 -6.51 -19.23
CA MET A 132 0.08 -5.92 -19.62
C MET A 132 -1.09 -6.57 -18.87
N ASN A 133 -0.92 -7.79 -18.37
CA ASN A 133 -1.94 -8.50 -17.60
C ASN A 133 -1.91 -8.05 -16.14
N ARG A 134 -3.07 -7.61 -15.63
CA ARG A 134 -3.22 -7.26 -14.22
C ARG A 134 -3.10 -8.53 -13.37
N PRO A 135 -2.18 -8.59 -12.38
CA PRO A 135 -2.12 -9.71 -11.46
C PRO A 135 -3.44 -9.81 -10.68
N ARG A 136 -3.85 -11.03 -10.35
CA ARG A 136 -5.03 -11.27 -9.51
C ARG A 136 -4.57 -11.56 -8.08
N ILE A 137 -5.37 -11.11 -7.11
CA ILE A 137 -5.19 -11.53 -5.72
C ILE A 137 -5.49 -13.03 -5.66
N SER A 138 -4.58 -13.82 -5.10
CA SER A 138 -4.80 -15.24 -4.94
C SER A 138 -5.82 -15.47 -3.83
N THR A 139 -6.78 -16.36 -4.06
CA THR A 139 -7.69 -16.85 -3.02
C THR A 139 -7.19 -18.16 -2.40
N LEU A 140 -6.02 -18.66 -2.82
CA LEU A 140 -5.42 -19.87 -2.26
C LEU A 140 -4.89 -19.56 -0.86
N ARG A 141 -5.28 -20.40 0.11
CA ARG A 141 -4.81 -20.29 1.49
C ARG A 141 -3.37 -20.80 1.60
N TYR A 142 -2.47 -20.00 2.16
CA TYR A 142 -1.07 -20.40 2.41
C TYR A 142 -0.82 -20.62 3.91
N MET A 143 0.39 -21.04 4.28
CA MET A 143 0.77 -21.25 5.68
C MET A 143 0.47 -20.03 6.57
N ASP A 144 0.54 -18.82 6.03
CA ASP A 144 0.26 -17.59 6.80
C ASP A 144 -1.24 -17.38 7.08
N ASP A 145 -2.16 -17.95 6.29
CA ASP A 145 -3.60 -17.96 6.60
C ASP A 145 -3.92 -18.72 7.88
N GLN A 146 -3.08 -19.71 8.26
CA GLN A 146 -3.25 -20.47 9.51
C GLN A 146 -2.98 -19.62 10.75
N TYR A 147 -2.11 -18.61 10.62
CA TYR A 147 -1.69 -17.75 11.71
C TYR A 147 -2.36 -16.38 11.66
N THR A 148 -2.95 -16.03 10.52
CA THR A 148 -3.52 -14.71 10.24
C THR A 148 -4.76 -14.81 9.35
N PRO A 149 -5.89 -15.31 9.89
CA PRO A 149 -7.13 -15.43 9.15
C PRO A 149 -7.56 -14.09 8.54
N GLY A 150 -7.88 -14.06 7.25
CA GLY A 150 -8.27 -12.84 6.52
C GLY A 150 -7.15 -12.18 5.72
N THR A 151 -5.91 -12.70 5.77
CA THR A 151 -4.80 -12.21 4.94
C THR A 151 -4.97 -12.71 3.50
N SER A 152 -4.92 -11.79 2.52
CA SER A 152 -4.92 -12.14 1.09
C SER A 152 -3.54 -11.92 0.50
N ILE A 153 -3.00 -12.91 -0.21
CA ILE A 153 -1.67 -12.85 -0.83
C ILE A 153 -1.81 -12.68 -2.34
N PHE A 154 -0.99 -11.81 -2.95
CA PHE A 154 -0.89 -11.70 -4.41
C PHE A 154 -0.07 -12.86 -4.95
N SER A 155 -0.62 -13.63 -5.90
CA SER A 155 0.18 -14.58 -6.67
C SER A 155 0.35 -14.08 -8.11
N TYR A 156 1.57 -14.21 -8.64
CA TYR A 156 1.78 -14.17 -10.07
C TYR A 156 1.42 -15.55 -10.61
N ASN A 157 0.24 -15.66 -11.23
CA ASN A 157 -0.05 -16.77 -12.12
C ASN A 157 0.03 -16.24 -13.55
N ASP A 158 1.02 -16.72 -14.29
CA ASP A 158 1.15 -16.50 -15.73
C ASP A 158 -0.04 -17.17 -16.43
N TYR A 159 -1.08 -16.40 -16.73
CA TYR A 159 -2.11 -16.84 -17.66
C TYR A 159 -2.47 -15.76 -18.68
N TYR A 160 -2.57 -16.28 -19.90
CA TYR A 160 -2.89 -15.67 -21.18
C TYR A 160 -4.08 -14.69 -21.12
N CYS A 161 -3.90 -13.50 -21.69
CA CYS A 161 -5.02 -12.65 -22.07
C CYS A 161 -5.23 -12.84 -23.58
N PRO A 162 -6.39 -13.32 -24.05
CA PRO A 162 -6.66 -13.38 -25.47
C PRO A 162 -6.71 -11.96 -26.04
N LYS A 163 -6.22 -11.82 -27.28
CA LYS A 163 -6.25 -10.56 -28.05
C LYS A 163 -7.66 -10.03 -28.24
#